data_AF-A0AB37SML7-F1
#
_entry.id   AF-A0AB37SML7-F1
#
_cell.length_a   1.000
_cell.length_b   1.000
_cell.length_c   1.000
_cell.angle_alpha   90.00
_cell.angle_beta   90.00
_cell.angle_gamma   90.00
#
_symmetry.space_group_name_H-M   'P 1'
#
loop_
_entity.id
_entity.type
_entity.pdbx_description
1 polymer ?
#
loop_
_entity_poly.entity_id
_entity_poly.type
_entity_poly.pdbx_seq_one_letter_code
_entity_poly.pdbx_strand_id
1 'polypeptide(L)'
;MTPDPTPHGTHADVKQPRQDVTGTDRSDLSLLSLEEPALGARAALVAMAAQLRTACEVPDPVPVVHRMYERMTAPAPGDLVVETGTAVAHTGTDLVTAFGILVEHRQEWTTTDEQWQAETHRDPRLTAQDRVSEDTWYIQYGPAAEDVCRWVNCTFMTLPIDVYPTAQTR
;
A
#
# COMPACT_ATOMS: atom_id res chain seq x y z
N MET A 1 -3.59 -27.75 -14.30
CA MET A 1 -2.82 -26.49 -14.39
C MET A 1 -1.97 -26.43 -13.14
N THR A 2 -0.69 -26.73 -13.28
CA THR A 2 0.31 -26.54 -12.23
C THR A 2 0.57 -25.03 -12.14
N PRO A 3 0.65 -24.42 -10.95
CA PRO A 3 1.07 -23.03 -10.86
C PRO A 3 2.52 -22.93 -11.35
N ASP A 4 2.79 -21.97 -12.23
CA ASP A 4 4.13 -21.63 -12.69
C ASP A 4 5.01 -21.29 -11.48
N PRO A 5 6.26 -21.78 -11.44
CA PRO A 5 7.20 -21.37 -10.41
C PRO A 5 7.53 -19.89 -10.58
N THR A 6 7.27 -19.12 -9.52
CA THR A 6 7.67 -17.72 -9.37
C THR A 6 9.13 -17.56 -9.79
N PRO A 7 9.49 -16.56 -10.63
CA PRO A 7 10.85 -16.42 -11.11
C PRO A 7 11.77 -16.15 -9.91
N HIS A 8 12.69 -17.07 -9.65
CA HIS A 8 13.77 -16.88 -8.68
C HIS A 8 14.69 -15.78 -9.18
N GLY A 9 14.34 -14.52 -8.86
CA GLY A 9 15.26 -13.40 -8.91
C GLY A 9 16.50 -13.74 -8.09
N THR A 10 17.67 -13.45 -8.64
CA THR A 10 18.94 -13.69 -7.93
C THR A 10 18.93 -12.78 -6.70
N HIS A 11 19.18 -13.31 -5.50
CA HIS A 11 19.09 -12.61 -4.21
C HIS A 11 19.92 -11.29 -4.12
N ALA A 12 20.76 -10.99 -5.11
CA ALA A 12 21.61 -9.81 -5.18
C ALA A 12 20.86 -8.48 -5.43
N ASP A 13 19.65 -8.52 -6.01
CA ASP A 13 18.94 -7.31 -6.45
C ASP A 13 17.76 -6.89 -5.55
N VAL A 14 17.52 -7.64 -4.46
CA VAL A 14 16.42 -7.35 -3.53
C VAL A 14 16.84 -6.22 -2.58
N LYS A 15 16.06 -5.13 -2.56
CA LYS A 15 16.33 -3.94 -1.73
C LYS A 15 16.09 -4.19 -0.25
N GLN A 16 16.76 -3.42 0.60
CA GLN A 16 16.48 -3.37 2.04
C GLN A 16 15.19 -2.58 2.35
N PRO A 17 14.60 -2.75 3.54
CA PRO A 17 13.50 -1.91 4.00
C PRO A 17 13.82 -0.42 3.86
N ARG A 18 12.86 0.32 3.27
CA ARG A 18 12.91 1.77 2.98
C ARG A 18 14.05 2.26 2.07
N GLN A 19 14.90 1.37 1.56
CA GLN A 19 16.00 1.76 0.67
C GLN A 19 15.47 2.47 -0.58
N ASP A 20 15.97 3.68 -0.85
CA ASP A 20 15.57 4.54 -1.99
C ASP A 20 14.07 4.90 -2.05
N VAL A 21 13.33 4.77 -0.95
CA VAL A 21 11.92 5.18 -0.90
C VAL A 21 11.86 6.64 -0.47
N THR A 22 11.21 7.48 -1.26
CA THR A 22 10.97 8.88 -0.91
C THR A 22 9.60 9.30 -1.42
N GLY A 23 8.83 9.97 -0.56
CA GLY A 23 7.55 10.56 -0.95
C GLY A 23 7.75 11.81 -1.81
N THR A 24 6.67 12.52 -2.05
CA THR A 24 6.68 13.83 -2.73
C THR A 24 6.11 14.86 -1.77
N ASP A 25 6.59 16.12 -1.81
CA ASP A 25 5.88 17.19 -1.12
C ASP A 25 4.50 17.37 -1.76
N ARG A 26 3.46 17.16 -0.95
CA ARG A 26 2.04 17.19 -1.31
C ARG A 26 1.26 18.10 -0.37
N SER A 27 1.92 19.14 0.12
CA SER A 27 1.31 20.21 0.93
C SER A 27 0.15 20.93 0.22
N ASP A 28 0.05 20.82 -1.11
CA ASP A 28 -1.06 21.31 -1.92
C ASP A 28 -2.31 20.42 -1.89
N LEU A 29 -2.18 19.15 -1.50
CA LEU A 29 -3.29 18.19 -1.42
C LEU A 29 -3.93 18.20 -0.04
N SER A 30 -5.05 18.92 0.10
CA SER A 30 -5.82 19.00 1.35
C SER A 30 -6.24 17.62 1.90
N LEU A 31 -6.40 16.64 1.01
CA LEU A 31 -6.75 15.26 1.36
C LEU A 31 -5.65 14.56 2.17
N LEU A 32 -4.39 14.91 1.94
CA LEU A 32 -3.23 14.43 2.70
C LEU A 32 -2.89 15.32 3.91
N SER A 33 -3.67 16.36 4.21
CA SER A 33 -3.51 17.11 5.46
C SER A 33 -3.76 16.21 6.68
N LEU A 34 -2.97 16.40 7.75
CA LEU A 34 -3.10 15.69 9.02
C LEU A 34 -3.97 16.46 10.04
N GLU A 35 -4.54 17.59 9.64
CA GLU A 35 -5.45 18.39 10.47
C GLU A 35 -6.82 17.72 10.60
N GLU A 36 -7.52 17.94 11.72
CA GLU A 36 -8.81 17.29 12.04
C GLU A 36 -9.85 17.33 10.91
N PRO A 37 -10.05 18.43 10.15
CA PRO A 37 -11.03 18.45 9.07
C PRO A 37 -10.74 17.43 7.96
N ALA A 38 -9.47 17.22 7.64
CA ALA A 38 -9.05 16.27 6.62
C ALA A 38 -9.21 14.82 7.13
N LEU A 39 -8.97 14.56 8.41
CA LEU A 39 -9.16 13.24 9.01
C LEU A 39 -10.62 12.78 8.92
N GLY A 40 -11.59 13.68 9.10
CA GLY A 40 -13.01 13.39 8.91
C GLY A 40 -13.34 12.98 7.46
N ALA A 41 -12.79 13.70 6.48
CA ALA A 41 -12.97 13.38 5.06
C ALA A 41 -12.34 12.02 4.69
N ARG A 42 -11.15 11.72 5.23
CA ARG A 42 -10.50 10.41 5.05
C ARG A 42 -11.33 9.28 5.62
N ALA A 43 -11.86 9.43 6.83
CA ALA A 43 -12.72 8.42 7.44
C ALA A 43 -13.96 8.12 6.58
N ALA A 44 -14.57 9.16 5.99
CA ALA A 44 -15.68 8.99 5.04
C ALA A 44 -15.24 8.22 3.78
N LEU A 45 -14.07 8.54 3.21
CA LEU A 45 -13.51 7.83 2.05
C LEU A 45 -13.22 6.37 2.36
N VAL A 46 -12.67 6.07 3.54
CA VAL A 46 -12.44 4.69 4.00
C VAL A 46 -13.76 3.92 4.07
N ALA A 47 -14.78 4.50 4.67
CA ALA A 47 -16.11 3.88 4.75
C ALA A 47 -16.73 3.68 3.35
N MET A 48 -16.60 4.66 2.44
CA MET A 48 -17.07 4.55 1.06
C MET A 48 -16.32 3.48 0.27
N ALA A 49 -15.00 3.33 0.48
CA ALA A 49 -14.19 2.28 -0.13
C ALA A 49 -14.75 0.89 0.18
N ALA A 50 -15.05 0.64 1.47
CA ALA A 50 -15.62 -0.62 1.92
C ALA A 50 -16.98 -0.90 1.26
N GLN A 51 -17.86 0.10 1.15
CA GLN A 51 -19.16 -0.07 0.49
C GLN A 51 -19.00 -0.31 -1.02
N LEU A 52 -18.08 0.40 -1.67
CA LEU A 52 -17.81 0.22 -3.09
C LEU A 52 -17.26 -1.19 -3.38
N ARG A 53 -16.40 -1.71 -2.50
CA ARG A 53 -15.92 -3.10 -2.56
C ARG A 53 -17.08 -4.08 -2.57
N THR A 54 -17.94 -4.00 -1.55
CA THR A 54 -19.10 -4.88 -1.40
C THR A 54 -20.04 -4.78 -2.60
N ALA A 55 -20.23 -3.59 -3.17
CA ALA A 55 -21.02 -3.40 -4.37
C ALA A 55 -20.42 -4.04 -5.64
N CYS A 56 -19.10 -4.26 -5.65
CA CYS A 56 -18.39 -4.92 -6.75
C CYS A 56 -18.31 -6.45 -6.59
N GLU A 57 -18.40 -6.97 -5.37
CA GLU A 57 -18.37 -8.39 -5.04
C GLU A 57 -19.74 -9.06 -5.28
N VAL A 58 -20.24 -9.00 -6.52
CA VAL A 58 -21.53 -9.58 -6.92
C VAL A 58 -21.35 -10.82 -7.80
N PRO A 59 -22.24 -11.83 -7.69
CA PRO A 59 -22.28 -12.94 -8.64
C PRO A 59 -22.66 -12.44 -10.05
N ASP A 60 -21.90 -12.88 -11.07
CA ASP A 60 -22.10 -12.49 -12.49
C ASP A 60 -22.09 -10.96 -12.72
N PRO A 61 -20.96 -10.27 -12.42
CA PRO A 61 -20.88 -8.82 -12.55
C PRO A 61 -20.96 -8.40 -14.02
N VAL A 62 -21.79 -7.39 -14.30
CA VAL A 62 -21.77 -6.73 -15.60
C VAL A 62 -20.37 -6.15 -15.89
N PRO A 63 -19.92 -6.06 -17.17
CA PRO A 63 -18.53 -5.74 -17.50
C PRO A 63 -17.96 -4.44 -16.91
N VAL A 64 -18.82 -3.45 -16.59
CA VAL A 64 -18.38 -2.22 -15.92
C VAL A 64 -18.05 -2.44 -14.44
N VAL A 65 -18.83 -3.27 -13.74
CA VAL A 65 -18.58 -3.61 -12.32
C VAL A 65 -17.33 -4.47 -12.22
N HIS A 66 -17.14 -5.42 -13.15
CA HIS A 66 -15.94 -6.23 -13.19
C HIS A 66 -14.67 -5.40 -13.38
N ARG A 67 -14.65 -4.50 -14.36
CA ARG A 67 -13.50 -3.59 -14.60
C ARG A 67 -13.22 -2.67 -13.41
N MET A 68 -14.27 -2.20 -12.73
CA MET A 68 -14.11 -1.40 -11.52
C MET A 68 -13.44 -2.21 -10.41
N TYR A 69 -13.87 -3.45 -10.18
CA TYR A 69 -13.26 -4.36 -9.22
C TYR A 69 -11.79 -4.66 -9.55
N GLU A 70 -11.48 -4.94 -10.82
CA GLU A 70 -10.11 -5.16 -11.28
C GLU A 70 -9.24 -3.92 -11.00
N ARG A 71 -9.74 -2.71 -11.29
CA ARG A 71 -8.99 -1.48 -11.02
C ARG A 71 -8.77 -1.24 -9.52
N MET A 72 -9.77 -1.53 -8.70
CA MET A 72 -9.69 -1.37 -7.24
C MET A 72 -8.70 -2.35 -6.60
N THR A 73 -8.46 -3.50 -7.23
CA THR A 73 -7.54 -4.55 -6.75
C THR A 73 -6.16 -4.53 -7.42
N ALA A 74 -5.96 -3.65 -8.42
CA ALA A 74 -4.69 -3.44 -9.12
C ALA A 74 -4.15 -2.02 -8.90
N PRO A 75 -3.61 -1.73 -7.70
CA PRO A 75 -3.00 -0.44 -7.38
C PRO A 75 -1.71 -0.17 -8.17
N ALA A 76 -1.51 1.09 -8.55
CA ALA A 76 -0.34 1.62 -9.23
C ALA A 76 0.23 2.83 -8.47
N PRO A 77 1.54 3.11 -8.55
CA PRO A 77 2.11 4.32 -7.99
C PRO A 77 1.36 5.58 -8.43
N GLY A 78 1.06 6.45 -7.47
CA GLY A 78 0.24 7.65 -7.64
C GLY A 78 -1.24 7.44 -7.29
N ASP A 79 -1.70 6.20 -7.16
CA ASP A 79 -3.08 5.90 -6.79
C ASP A 79 -3.36 6.22 -5.34
N LEU A 80 -4.59 6.66 -5.08
CA LEU A 80 -5.10 6.76 -3.72
C LEU A 80 -5.52 5.38 -3.24
N VAL A 81 -5.00 4.96 -2.09
CA VAL A 81 -5.26 3.64 -1.51
C VAL A 81 -5.77 3.74 -0.08
N VAL A 82 -6.60 2.76 0.28
CA VAL A 82 -7.20 2.61 1.59
C VAL A 82 -6.96 1.21 2.10
N GLU A 83 -6.42 1.10 3.31
CA GLU A 83 -6.34 -0.16 4.03
C GLU A 83 -7.75 -0.56 4.51
N THR A 84 -8.16 -1.77 4.15
CA THR A 84 -9.50 -2.32 4.39
C THR A 84 -9.53 -3.41 5.46
N GLY A 85 -8.38 -3.93 5.91
CA GLY A 85 -8.30 -4.91 7.00
C GLY A 85 -8.50 -4.28 8.39
N THR A 86 -7.98 -3.07 8.60
CA THR A 86 -8.08 -2.25 9.82
C THR A 86 -9.48 -1.68 10.03
N ALA A 87 -10.22 -1.39 8.95
CA ALA A 87 -11.61 -0.94 9.02
C ALA A 87 -12.55 -1.98 9.67
N VAL A 88 -12.18 -3.27 9.64
CA VAL A 88 -12.99 -4.37 10.18
C VAL A 88 -12.58 -4.75 11.61
N ALA A 89 -11.34 -4.46 12.03
CA ALA A 89 -10.75 -5.08 13.22
C ALA A 89 -10.82 -4.26 14.50
N HIS A 90 -10.65 -2.92 14.48
CA HIS A 90 -10.54 -2.14 15.72
C HIS A 90 -11.05 -0.69 15.61
N THR A 91 -12.08 -0.36 16.38
CA THR A 91 -12.36 1.02 16.79
C THR A 91 -11.17 1.55 17.60
N GLY A 92 -10.35 2.41 16.99
CA GLY A 92 -9.12 2.93 17.59
C GLY A 92 -7.85 2.69 16.76
N THR A 93 -7.96 2.07 15.58
CA THR A 93 -6.84 1.97 14.63
C THR A 93 -6.43 3.36 14.16
N ASP A 94 -5.13 3.57 13.93
CA ASP A 94 -4.56 4.81 13.45
C ASP A 94 -5.05 5.12 12.02
N LEU A 95 -6.22 5.77 11.93
CA LEU A 95 -6.86 6.18 10.68
C LEU A 95 -5.96 7.11 9.86
N VAL A 96 -4.96 7.72 10.49
CA VAL A 96 -3.98 8.56 9.80
C VAL A 96 -3.20 7.73 8.79
N THR A 97 -2.77 6.53 9.16
CA THR A 97 -1.88 5.68 8.34
C THR A 97 -2.60 4.62 7.52
N ALA A 98 -3.93 4.51 7.63
CA ALA A 98 -4.77 3.59 6.85
C ALA A 98 -5.21 4.15 5.47
N PHE A 99 -4.76 5.36 5.14
CA PHE A 99 -5.15 6.10 3.95
C PHE A 99 -3.94 6.84 3.39
N GLY A 100 -3.76 6.83 2.08
CA GLY A 100 -2.74 7.65 1.45
C GLY A 100 -2.55 7.38 -0.03
N ILE A 101 -1.43 7.84 -0.58
CA ILE A 101 -1.07 7.62 -1.97
C ILE A 101 0.00 6.54 -2.05
N LEU A 102 -0.19 5.56 -2.93
CA LEU A 102 0.82 4.55 -3.21
C LEU A 102 2.04 5.22 -3.86
N VAL A 103 3.19 5.12 -3.20
CA VAL A 103 4.48 5.62 -3.68
C VAL A 103 5.20 4.54 -4.48
N GLU A 104 5.31 3.33 -3.91
CA GLU A 104 6.04 2.22 -4.52
C GLU A 104 5.48 0.89 -4.04
N HIS A 105 5.49 -0.10 -4.93
CA HIS A 105 5.23 -1.50 -4.63
C HIS A 105 6.42 -2.32 -5.09
N ARG A 106 6.98 -3.13 -4.20
CA ARG A 106 8.11 -4.01 -4.53
C ARG A 106 8.21 -5.20 -3.58
N GLN A 107 8.89 -6.24 -4.06
CA GLN A 107 9.45 -7.27 -3.22
C GLN A 107 10.75 -6.75 -2.58
N GLU A 108 10.87 -6.83 -1.26
CA GLU A 108 12.08 -6.40 -0.53
C GLU A 108 12.40 -7.35 0.63
N TRP A 109 13.61 -7.22 1.19
CA TRP A 109 13.97 -7.97 2.40
C TRP A 109 13.09 -7.57 3.58
N THR A 110 12.70 -8.54 4.41
CA THR A 110 11.99 -8.26 5.67
C THR A 110 12.88 -7.56 6.70
N THR A 111 14.19 -7.77 6.61
CA THR A 111 15.21 -7.25 7.54
C THR A 111 16.24 -6.39 6.81
N THR A 112 16.85 -5.43 7.52
CA THR A 112 18.05 -4.73 7.03
C THR A 112 19.27 -5.64 7.06
N ASP A 113 20.35 -5.26 6.37
CA ASP A 113 21.59 -6.05 6.38
C ASP A 113 22.19 -6.17 7.78
N GLU A 114 22.10 -5.11 8.59
CA GLU A 114 22.54 -5.10 9.98
C GLU A 114 21.74 -6.10 10.85
N GLN A 115 20.42 -6.11 10.69
CA GLN A 115 19.54 -7.06 11.38
C GLN A 115 19.85 -8.50 10.97
N TRP A 116 20.04 -8.74 9.67
CA TRP A 116 20.39 -10.05 9.15
C TRP A 116 21.75 -10.54 9.65
N GLN A 117 22.75 -9.66 9.72
CA GLN A 117 24.05 -9.99 10.31
C GLN A 117 23.92 -10.33 11.80
N ALA A 118 23.08 -9.61 12.55
CA ALA A 118 22.83 -9.92 13.95
C ALA A 118 22.13 -11.29 14.14
N GLU A 119 21.19 -11.64 13.25
CA GLU A 119 20.50 -12.94 13.27
C GLU A 119 21.45 -14.10 12.94
N THR A 120 22.23 -14.00 11.88
CA THR A 120 23.22 -15.01 11.49
C THR A 120 24.35 -15.16 12.51
N HIS A 121 24.69 -14.10 13.26
CA HIS A 121 25.60 -14.21 14.40
C HIS A 121 25.00 -15.00 15.57
N ARG A 122 23.69 -14.87 15.81
CA ARG A 122 22.96 -15.62 16.86
C ARG A 122 22.72 -17.07 16.48
N ASP A 123 22.41 -17.35 15.21
CA ASP A 123 22.27 -18.71 14.67
C ASP A 123 23.13 -18.88 13.41
N PRO A 124 24.37 -19.38 13.56
CA PRO A 124 25.30 -19.59 12.44
C PRO A 124 24.86 -20.63 11.41
N ARG A 125 23.74 -21.33 11.64
CA ARG A 125 23.18 -22.28 10.66
C ARG A 125 22.38 -21.56 9.57
N LEU A 126 21.96 -20.32 9.82
CA LEU A 126 21.26 -19.51 8.85
C LEU A 126 22.20 -19.14 7.70
N THR A 127 21.72 -19.37 6.48
CA THR A 127 22.41 -19.05 5.24
C THR A 127 21.69 -17.92 4.51
N ALA A 128 22.33 -17.32 3.52
CA ALA A 128 21.71 -16.27 2.71
C ALA A 128 20.37 -16.69 2.05
N GLN A 129 20.15 -18.00 1.84
CA GLN A 129 18.90 -18.52 1.29
C GLN A 129 17.75 -18.50 2.31
N ASP A 130 18.06 -18.44 3.59
CA ASP A 130 17.07 -18.39 4.68
C ASP A 130 16.56 -16.96 4.94
N ARG A 131 17.17 -15.94 4.31
CA ARG A 131 16.68 -14.57 4.40
C ARG A 131 15.38 -14.44 3.61
N VAL A 132 14.34 -13.93 4.27
CA VAL A 132 12.99 -13.84 3.71
C VAL A 132 12.76 -12.47 3.08
N SER A 133 12.16 -12.46 1.89
CA SER A 133 11.61 -11.26 1.26
C SER A 133 10.09 -11.27 1.32
N GLU A 134 9.47 -10.09 1.35
CA GLU A 134 8.01 -9.92 1.35
C GLU A 134 7.56 -8.83 0.37
N ASP A 135 6.31 -8.96 -0.12
CA ASP A 135 5.66 -7.92 -0.91
C ASP A 135 5.32 -6.73 0.01
N THR A 136 5.84 -5.56 -0.36
CA THR A 136 5.77 -4.34 0.45
C THR A 136 5.23 -3.18 -0.35
N TRP A 137 4.38 -2.40 0.31
CA TRP A 137 3.75 -1.20 -0.23
C TRP A 137 4.17 0.01 0.58
N TYR A 138 4.57 1.07 -0.10
CA TYR A 138 4.94 2.34 0.53
C TYR A 138 3.87 3.37 0.30
N ILE A 139 3.24 3.85 1.37
CA ILE A 139 2.08 4.73 1.28
C ILE A 139 2.45 6.08 1.90
N GLN A 140 2.27 7.15 1.14
CA GLN A 140 2.38 8.50 1.68
C GLN A 140 1.04 8.91 2.31
N TYR A 141 1.02 9.02 3.64
CA TYR A 141 -0.18 9.28 4.44
C TYR A 141 -0.34 10.75 4.86
N GLY A 142 0.73 11.54 4.75
CA GLY A 142 0.77 12.96 5.12
C GLY A 142 1.31 13.84 3.99
N PRO A 143 1.30 15.17 4.19
CA PRO A 143 1.68 16.11 3.15
C PRO A 143 3.19 16.15 2.91
N ALA A 144 4.01 15.82 3.91
CA ALA A 144 5.45 15.88 3.79
C ALA A 144 6.01 14.66 3.05
N ALA A 145 7.16 14.82 2.40
CA ALA A 145 7.79 13.73 1.64
C ALA A 145 8.26 12.57 2.55
N GLU A 146 8.50 12.86 3.83
CA GLU A 146 8.85 11.89 4.86
C GLU A 146 7.65 11.13 5.46
N ASP A 147 6.40 11.58 5.21
CA ASP A 147 5.18 10.96 5.75
C ASP A 147 4.82 9.68 4.99
N VAL A 148 5.78 8.75 4.92
CA VAL A 148 5.68 7.48 4.21
C VAL A 148 5.71 6.31 5.19
N CYS A 149 4.62 5.56 5.23
CA CYS A 149 4.50 4.33 5.99
C CYS A 149 4.74 3.11 5.10
N ARG A 150 5.24 2.05 5.73
CA ARG A 150 5.50 0.75 5.11
C ARG A 150 4.34 -0.18 5.46
N TRP A 151 3.64 -0.67 4.47
CA TRP A 151 2.53 -1.60 4.60
C TRP A 151 2.96 -2.99 4.14
N VAL A 152 2.80 -3.96 5.04
CA VAL A 152 3.05 -5.38 4.79
C VAL A 152 1.94 -6.21 5.43
N ASN A 153 1.63 -7.38 4.85
CA ASN A 153 0.56 -8.26 5.33
C ASN A 153 -0.79 -7.54 5.55
N CYS A 154 -1.12 -6.58 4.69
CA CYS A 154 -2.36 -5.80 4.77
C CYS A 154 -3.27 -6.08 3.58
N THR A 155 -4.57 -5.78 3.74
CA THR A 155 -5.52 -5.85 2.64
C THR A 155 -5.99 -4.43 2.36
N PHE A 156 -5.73 -3.91 1.18
CA PHE A 156 -6.08 -2.54 0.84
C PHE A 156 -6.62 -2.49 -0.59
N MET A 157 -7.16 -1.34 -0.96
CA MET A 157 -7.70 -1.12 -2.30
C MET A 157 -7.44 0.27 -2.80
N THR A 158 -7.40 0.38 -4.13
CA THR A 158 -7.38 1.65 -4.82
C THR A 158 -8.77 2.28 -4.84
N LEU A 159 -8.84 3.55 -4.47
CA LEU A 159 -10.01 4.38 -4.73
C LEU A 159 -9.95 4.84 -6.20
N PRO A 160 -11.00 4.59 -7.01
CA PRO A 160 -11.03 4.98 -8.42
C PRO A 160 -11.35 6.49 -8.57
N ILE A 161 -10.57 7.34 -7.90
CA ILE A 161 -10.67 8.79 -7.93
C ILE A 161 -9.32 9.40 -8.27
N ASP A 162 -9.33 10.41 -9.12
CA ASP A 162 -8.10 11.13 -9.47
C ASP A 162 -7.67 12.02 -8.31
N VAL A 163 -6.42 11.87 -7.88
CA VAL A 163 -5.82 12.66 -6.78
C VAL A 163 -5.70 14.13 -7.18
N TYR A 164 -5.37 14.39 -8.44
CA TYR A 164 -5.39 15.71 -9.04
C TYR A 164 -6.53 15.72 -10.05
N PRO A 165 -7.65 16.41 -9.78
CA PRO A 165 -8.68 16.56 -10.79
C PRO A 165 -8.04 17.23 -12.02
N THR A 166 -8.04 16.54 -13.16
CA THR A 166 -7.64 17.18 -14.42
C THR A 166 -8.44 18.45 -14.57
N ALA A 167 -7.75 19.59 -14.68
CA ALA A 167 -8.39 20.86 -14.96
C ALA A 167 -9.32 20.65 -16.16
N GLN A 168 -10.62 20.83 -15.94
CA GLN A 168 -11.60 20.73 -17.02
C GLN A 168 -11.25 21.81 -18.05
N THR A 169 -10.58 21.42 -19.12
CA THR A 169 -10.56 22.20 -20.36
C THR A 169 -12.00 22.29 -20.83
N ARG A 170 -12.63 23.44 -20.54
CA ARG A 170 -13.90 23.86 -21.14
C ARG A 170 -13.70 24.24 -22.59
#